data_AF-A0A7Y2FV83-F1
#
_entry.id   AF-A0A7Y2FV83-F1
#
_cell.length_a   1.000
_cell.length_b   1.000
_cell.length_c   1.000
_cell.angle_alpha   90.00
_cell.angle_beta   90.00
_cell.angle_gamma   90.00
#
_symmetry.space_group_name_H-M   'P 1'
#
loop_
_entity.id
_entity.type
_entity.pdbx_description
1 polymer ?
#
loop_
_entity_poly.entity_id
_entity_poly.type
_entity_poly.pdbx_seq_one_letter_code
_entity_poly.pdbx_strand_id
1 'polypeptide(L)'
;MKIFTLTLLCSLFAIASFAQLSIKNADWQEISNPSSVEKTTQLNQPLDFKLFQLQDYNALFNRLLSAPERFNQNEGDPLIMGLPLADGSIEKFKVLYTPVMEAP
;
A
#
# COMPACT_ATOMS: atom_id res chain seq x y z
N MET A 1 -47.52 8.24 9.60
CA MET A 1 -46.55 7.15 9.36
C MET A 1 -45.57 7.36 8.19
N LYS A 2 -45.71 8.40 7.34
CA LYS A 2 -44.78 8.63 6.20
C LYS A 2 -43.52 9.46 6.54
N ILE A 3 -43.54 10.18 7.65
CA ILE A 3 -42.43 11.07 8.07
C ILE A 3 -41.29 10.27 8.73
N PHE A 4 -41.63 9.21 9.49
CA PHE A 4 -40.64 8.32 10.13
C PHE A 4 -39.81 7.51 9.14
N THR A 5 -40.38 7.14 7.99
CA THR A 5 -39.67 6.41 6.95
C THR A 5 -38.68 7.28 6.18
N LEU A 6 -38.91 8.59 6.11
CA LEU A 6 -38.03 9.52 5.38
C LEU A 6 -36.76 9.85 6.19
N THR A 7 -36.89 10.04 7.52
CA THR A 7 -35.74 10.27 8.40
C THR A 7 -34.84 9.05 8.51
N LEU A 8 -35.40 7.84 8.57
CA LEU A 8 -34.62 6.60 8.60
C LEU A 8 -33.77 6.42 7.32
N LEU A 9 -34.33 6.76 6.15
CA LEU A 9 -33.65 6.65 4.87
C LEU A 9 -32.49 7.65 4.75
N CYS A 10 -32.65 8.88 5.25
CA CYS A 10 -31.57 9.87 5.28
C CYS A 10 -30.43 9.46 6.24
N SER A 11 -30.73 8.83 7.38
CA SER A 11 -29.68 8.34 8.29
C SER A 11 -28.86 7.17 7.72
N LEU A 12 -29.46 6.30 6.92
CA LEU A 12 -28.76 5.18 6.27
C LEU A 12 -27.80 5.65 5.17
N PHE A 13 -28.15 6.73 4.45
CA PHE A 13 -27.29 7.27 3.39
C PHE A 13 -26.04 8.00 3.92
N ALA A 14 -26.14 8.64 5.10
CA ALA A 14 -25.02 9.32 5.73
C ALA A 14 -23.90 8.36 6.16
N ILE A 15 -24.23 7.13 6.58
CA ILE A 15 -23.24 6.14 7.04
C ILE A 15 -22.45 5.54 5.87
N ALA A 16 -23.09 5.35 4.70
CA ALA A 16 -22.44 4.77 3.53
C ALA A 16 -21.31 5.64 2.96
N SER A 17 -21.34 6.95 3.23
CA SER A 17 -20.35 7.91 2.70
C SER A 17 -19.00 7.86 3.44
N PHE A 18 -18.93 7.25 4.63
CA PHE A 18 -17.67 7.13 5.39
C PHE A 18 -16.90 5.84 5.13
N ALA A 19 -17.46 4.89 4.36
CA ALA A 19 -16.80 3.62 4.02
C ALA A 19 -15.80 3.75 2.85
N GLN A 20 -15.77 4.88 2.15
CA GLN A 20 -14.71 5.20 1.19
C GLN A 20 -13.47 5.73 1.91
N LEU A 21 -13.05 5.07 2.99
CA LEU A 21 -11.74 5.30 3.54
C LEU A 21 -10.75 4.63 2.59
N SER A 22 -10.30 5.43 1.62
CA SER A 22 -9.20 5.17 0.72
C SER A 22 -8.16 4.30 1.43
N ILE A 23 -7.89 3.11 0.88
CA ILE A 23 -6.68 2.33 1.21
C ILE A 23 -5.53 3.22 0.80
N LYS A 24 -5.12 4.09 1.72
CA LYS A 24 -4.02 5.00 1.54
C LYS A 24 -2.82 4.07 1.53
N ASN A 25 -2.24 3.87 0.34
CA ASN A 25 -0.91 3.27 0.15
C ASN A 25 0.15 4.20 0.80
N ALA A 26 -0.03 4.54 2.07
CA ALA A 26 0.68 5.59 2.80
C ALA A 26 2.06 5.15 3.27
N ASP A 27 2.61 4.12 2.63
CA ASP A 27 3.97 3.68 2.89
C ASP A 27 4.96 4.60 2.21
N TRP A 28 4.58 5.15 1.06
CA TRP A 28 5.48 5.93 0.23
C TRP A 28 5.05 7.39 0.20
N GLN A 29 6.01 8.28 0.27
CA GLN A 29 5.82 9.72 0.11
C GLN A 29 6.78 10.22 -0.98
N GLU A 30 6.24 10.88 -2.00
CA GLU A 30 7.05 11.51 -3.04
C GLU A 30 7.89 12.65 -2.44
N ILE A 31 9.19 12.68 -2.78
CA ILE A 31 10.12 13.73 -2.36
C ILE A 31 10.15 14.80 -3.44
N SER A 32 9.51 15.94 -3.18
CA SER A 32 9.35 17.02 -4.16
C SER A 32 10.62 17.85 -4.41
N ASN A 33 11.60 17.81 -3.48
CA ASN A 33 12.84 18.57 -3.58
C ASN A 33 14.04 17.71 -3.17
N PRO A 34 14.70 17.02 -4.12
CA PRO A 34 15.75 16.05 -3.82
C PRO A 34 17.12 16.71 -3.55
N SER A 35 17.17 17.99 -3.18
CA SER A 35 18.40 18.79 -3.06
C SER A 35 19.46 18.21 -2.10
N SER A 36 19.11 17.22 -1.28
CA SER A 36 20.00 16.53 -0.34
C SER A 36 20.21 15.05 -0.64
N VAL A 37 19.66 14.51 -1.73
CA VAL A 37 19.88 13.11 -2.11
C VAL A 37 21.13 13.06 -2.99
N GLU A 38 22.23 12.54 -2.45
CA GLU A 38 23.42 12.25 -3.25
C GLU A 38 23.01 11.33 -4.41
N LYS A 39 22.97 11.90 -5.62
CA LYS A 39 22.73 11.13 -6.84
C LYS A 39 23.90 10.17 -7.01
N THR A 40 23.69 8.91 -6.63
CA THR A 40 24.57 7.84 -7.07
C THR A 40 24.56 7.80 -8.60
N THR A 41 25.73 7.64 -9.22
CA THR A 41 25.92 7.69 -10.68
C THR A 41 25.33 6.42 -11.32
N GLN A 42 24.01 6.30 -11.36
CA GLN A 42 23.35 5.25 -12.13
C GLN A 42 23.31 5.64 -13.59
N LEU A 43 23.95 4.84 -14.44
CA LEU A 43 24.09 5.10 -15.88
C LEU A 43 22.76 5.06 -16.65
N ASN A 44 21.70 4.47 -16.09
CA ASN A 44 20.43 4.21 -16.77
C ASN A 44 19.20 4.67 -15.94
N GLN A 45 19.19 5.90 -15.45
CA GLN A 45 17.97 6.47 -14.87
C GLN A 45 17.10 7.08 -15.97
N PRO A 46 15.77 6.83 -15.97
CA PRO A 46 14.86 7.50 -16.89
C PRO A 46 14.90 9.01 -16.64
N LEU A 47 14.70 9.79 -17.71
CA LEU A 47 14.74 11.27 -17.66
C LEU A 47 13.75 11.84 -16.64
N ASP A 48 12.58 11.21 -16.49
CA ASP A 48 11.47 11.67 -15.66
C ASP A 48 11.24 10.76 -14.43
N PHE A 49 12.29 10.48 -13.68
CA PHE A 49 12.15 9.66 -12.47
C PHE A 49 11.63 10.47 -11.28
N LYS A 50 10.87 9.80 -10.40
CA LYS A 50 10.40 10.34 -9.13
C LYS A 50 11.08 9.66 -7.95
N LEU A 51 11.36 10.43 -6.89
CA LEU A 51 11.89 9.87 -5.65
C LEU A 51 10.77 9.69 -4.63
N PHE A 52 10.82 8.57 -3.91
CA PHE A 52 9.91 8.27 -2.82
C PHE A 52 10.69 7.90 -1.58
N GLN A 53 10.22 8.35 -0.43
CA GLN A 53 10.67 7.89 0.88
C GLN A 53 9.64 6.96 1.51
N LEU A 54 10.12 5.94 2.19
CA LEU A 54 9.30 5.13 3.08
C LEU A 54 8.95 5.96 4.32
N GLN A 55 7.66 6.07 4.62
CA GLN A 55 7.16 6.86 5.75
C GLN A 55 7.39 6.14 7.09
N ASP A 56 7.11 4.83 7.13
CA ASP A 56 7.24 4.02 8.34
C ASP A 56 7.83 2.64 8.01
N TYR A 57 9.10 2.48 8.35
CA TYR A 57 9.82 1.22 8.19
C TYR A 57 9.24 0.11 9.05
N ASN A 58 8.87 0.40 10.31
CA ASN A 58 8.40 -0.62 11.24
C ASN A 58 7.02 -1.14 10.82
N ALA A 59 6.13 -0.25 10.37
CA ALA A 59 4.83 -0.64 9.84
C ALA A 59 4.95 -1.48 8.55
N LEU A 60 5.87 -1.13 7.66
CA LEU A 60 6.17 -1.96 6.49
C LEU A 60 6.70 -3.34 6.91
N PHE A 61 7.70 -3.36 7.78
CA PHE A 61 8.34 -4.59 8.25
C PHE A 61 7.33 -5.53 8.92
N ASN A 62 6.50 -5.02 9.83
CA ASN A 62 5.47 -5.82 10.51
C ASN A 62 4.44 -6.39 9.55
N ARG A 63 4.07 -5.66 8.49
CA ARG A 63 3.19 -6.19 7.44
C ARG A 63 3.88 -7.26 6.62
N LEU A 64 5.16 -7.09 6.28
CA LEU A 64 5.94 -8.12 5.58
C LEU A 64 6.06 -9.42 6.38
N LEU A 65 6.15 -9.34 7.72
CA LEU A 65 6.11 -10.53 8.59
C LEU A 65 4.78 -11.29 8.53
N SER A 66 3.70 -10.62 8.15
CA SER A 66 2.38 -11.24 7.95
C SER A 66 2.14 -11.73 6.52
N ALA A 67 3.14 -11.62 5.63
CA ALA A 67 3.00 -12.05 4.25
C ALA A 67 2.83 -13.57 4.17
N PRO A 68 1.87 -14.07 3.37
CA PRO A 68 1.68 -15.49 3.25
C PRO A 68 2.85 -16.17 2.51
N GLU A 69 3.21 -17.37 2.92
CA GLU A 69 4.18 -18.26 2.31
C GLU A 69 3.71 -18.72 0.91
N ARG A 70 4.63 -18.65 -0.06
CA ARG A 70 4.37 -18.96 -1.47
C ARG A 70 3.83 -20.37 -1.71
N PHE A 71 4.24 -21.35 -0.91
CA PHE A 71 3.96 -22.77 -1.16
C PHE A 71 2.98 -23.39 -0.14
N ASN A 72 2.46 -22.60 0.79
CA ASN A 72 1.49 -23.08 1.76
C ASN A 72 0.07 -22.94 1.21
N GLN A 73 -0.66 -24.06 1.10
CA GLN A 73 -1.99 -24.11 0.50
C GLN A 73 -3.12 -23.64 1.44
N ASN A 74 -2.82 -23.44 2.73
CA ASN A 74 -3.81 -23.13 3.76
C ASN A 74 -3.76 -21.69 4.28
N GLU A 75 -3.06 -20.78 3.60
CA GLU A 75 -2.86 -19.44 4.14
C GLU A 75 -3.93 -18.44 3.71
N GLY A 76 -4.18 -17.49 4.61
CA GLY A 76 -5.23 -16.49 4.52
C GLY A 76 -5.07 -15.50 3.38
N ASP A 77 -5.73 -14.34 3.52
CA ASP A 77 -5.80 -13.36 2.44
C ASP A 77 -4.41 -12.90 1.96
N PRO A 78 -4.21 -12.71 0.65
CA PRO A 78 -2.92 -12.30 0.10
C PRO A 78 -2.53 -10.91 0.62
N LEU A 79 -1.28 -10.76 1.06
CA LEU A 79 -0.73 -9.43 1.35
C LEU A 79 -0.57 -8.66 0.03
N ILE A 80 -1.34 -7.58 -0.12
CA ILE A 80 -1.23 -6.66 -1.26
C ILE A 80 -0.50 -5.40 -0.82
N MET A 81 0.56 -5.04 -1.55
CA MET A 81 1.38 -3.87 -1.27
C MET A 81 1.48 -2.97 -2.49
N GLY A 82 1.34 -1.65 -2.28
CA GLY A 82 1.63 -0.66 -3.30
C GLY A 82 3.12 -0.33 -3.33
N LEU A 83 3.78 -0.42 -4.49
CA LEU A 83 5.16 0.02 -4.68
C LEU A 83 5.21 1.14 -5.72
N PRO A 84 6.03 2.18 -5.51
CA PRO A 84 6.24 3.23 -6.49
C PRO A 84 7.08 2.72 -7.66
N LEU A 85 6.62 3.01 -8.86
CA LEU A 85 7.39 2.85 -10.08
C LEU A 85 8.24 4.10 -10.35
N ALA A 86 9.19 3.99 -11.27
CA ALA A 86 10.09 5.08 -11.62
C ALA A 86 9.36 6.33 -12.14
N ASP A 87 8.23 6.14 -12.83
CA ASP A 87 7.37 7.23 -13.35
C ASP A 87 6.51 7.90 -12.26
N GLY A 88 6.54 7.39 -11.03
CA GLY A 88 5.78 7.88 -9.90
C GLY A 88 4.38 7.31 -9.74
N SER A 89 3.96 6.39 -10.62
CA SER A 89 2.74 5.62 -10.40
C SER A 89 2.93 4.62 -9.23
N ILE A 90 1.83 4.28 -8.55
CA ILE A 90 1.83 3.22 -7.53
C ILE A 90 1.15 1.99 -8.13
N GLU A 91 1.90 0.90 -8.26
CA GLU A 91 1.37 -0.38 -8.69
C GLU A 91 1.22 -1.34 -7.51
N LYS A 92 0.19 -2.19 -7.56
CA LYS A 92 -0.13 -3.15 -6.49
C LYS A 92 0.47 -4.50 -6.82
N PHE A 93 1.23 -5.03 -5.87
CA PHE A 93 1.87 -6.33 -5.97
C PHE A 93 1.34 -7.26 -4.89
N LYS A 94 1.15 -8.53 -5.27
CA LYS A 94 0.98 -9.60 -4.30
C LYS A 94 2.36 -9.93 -3.72
N VAL A 95 2.48 -9.80 -2.40
CA VAL A 95 3.69 -10.13 -1.67
C VAL A 95 3.56 -11.52 -1.09
N LEU A 96 4.58 -12.34 -1.31
CA LEU A 96 4.67 -13.70 -0.80
C LEU A 96 6.01 -13.89 -0.11
N TYR A 97 5.98 -14.56 1.04
CA TYR A 97 7.17 -15.02 1.74
C TYR A 97 7.70 -16.32 1.10
N THR A 98 9.00 -16.51 1.09
CA THR A 98 9.63 -17.78 0.71
C THR A 98 10.76 -18.05 1.70
N PRO A 99 10.68 -19.14 2.49
CA PRO A 99 11.74 -19.46 3.43
C PRO A 99 13.04 -19.81 2.69
N VAL A 100 14.18 -19.37 3.23
CA VAL A 100 15.51 -19.66 2.67
C VAL A 100 15.99 -21.08 3.04
N MET A 101 15.43 -21.66 4.10
CA MET A 101 15.64 -23.05 4.51
C MET A 101 14.29 -23.69 4.87
N GLU A 102 14.06 -24.93 4.43
CA GLU A 102 12.93 -25.73 4.95
C GLU A 102 13.10 -25.89 6.46
N ALA A 103 12.03 -25.61 7.22
CA ALA A 103 12.00 -26.02 8.62
C ALA A 103 12.04 -27.57 8.65
N PRO A 104 12.92 -28.17 9.49
CA PRO A 104 13.12 -29.61 9.55
C PRO A 104 11.85 -30.39 9.96
#